data_AF-A0A7X6NG64-F1
#
_entry.id   AF-A0A7X6NG64-F1
#
_cell.length_a   1.000
_cell.length_b   1.000
_cell.length_c   1.000
_cell.angle_alpha   90.00
_cell.angle_beta   90.00
_cell.angle_gamma   90.00
#
_symmetry.space_group_name_H-M   'P 1'
#
loop_
_entity.id
_entity.type
_entity.pdbx_description
1 polymer ?
#
loop_
_entity_poly.entity_id
_entity_poly.type
_entity_poly.pdbx_seq_one_letter_code
_entity_poly.pdbx_strand_id
1 'polypeptide(L)' 'MLTLKNVSAGYNGIDVINNISLCVKEGENLCIIGPNGCGKTTLIK' A
#
# COMPACT_ATOMS: atom_id res chain seq x y z
N MET A 1 5.35 13.79 6.52
CA MET A 1 5.12 13.45 5.09
C MET A 1 5.57 12.02 4.84
N LEU A 2 4.68 11.14 4.38
CA LEU A 2 4.95 9.75 4.02
C LEU A 2 4.88 9.59 2.49
N THR A 3 5.82 8.88 1.89
CA THR A 3 5.84 8.67 0.44
C THR A 3 6.31 7.26 0.09
N LEU A 4 5.50 6.56 -0.69
CA LEU A 4 5.85 5.31 -1.36
C LEU A 4 6.02 5.60 -2.84
N LYS A 5 7.09 5.05 -3.45
CA LYS A 5 7.35 5.16 -4.89
C LYS A 5 7.60 3.78 -5.46
N ASN A 6 6.72 3.35 -6.37
CA ASN A 6 6.85 2.12 -7.14
C ASN A 6 7.09 0.88 -6.25
N VAL A 7 6.36 0.78 -5.14
CA VAL A 7 6.53 -0.31 -4.17
C VAL A 7 5.75 -1.53 -4.62
N SER A 8 6.47 -2.65 -4.76
CA SER A 8 5.90 -3.99 -4.83
C SER A 8 6.26 -4.74 -3.56
N ALA A 9 5.30 -5.49 -3.02
CA ALA A 9 5.50 -6.25 -1.80
C ALA A 9 4.49 -7.40 -1.71
N GLY A 10 4.89 -8.44 -0.98
CA GLY A 10 4.02 -9.57 -0.68
C GLY A 10 4.71 -10.60 0.17
N TYR A 11 4.20 -11.83 0.13
CA TYR A 11 4.61 -12.90 1.04
C TYR A 11 5.00 -14.14 0.24
N ASN A 12 5.94 -14.92 0.77
CA ASN A 12 6.37 -16.19 0.17
C ASN A 12 6.81 -16.06 -1.30
N GLY A 13 7.44 -14.93 -1.65
CA GLY A 13 7.91 -14.67 -3.02
C GLY A 13 6.80 -14.30 -4.01
N ILE A 14 5.56 -14.07 -3.55
CA ILE A 14 4.45 -13.64 -4.37
C ILE A 14 4.14 -12.19 -4.06
N ASP A 15 4.20 -11.33 -5.07
CA ASP A 15 3.80 -9.92 -4.93
C ASP A 15 2.27 -9.81 -4.81
N VAL A 16 1.82 -9.25 -3.69
CA VAL A 16 0.41 -9.01 -3.40
C VAL A 16 0.01 -7.58 -3.77
N ILE A 17 0.94 -6.63 -3.64
CA ILE A 17 0.83 -5.29 -4.21
C ILE A 17 1.92 -5.11 -5.26
N ASN A 18 1.60 -4.40 -6.34
CA ASN A 18 2.48 -4.23 -7.48
C ASN A 18 2.58 -2.75 -7.85
N ASN A 19 3.78 -2.19 -7.81
CA ASN A 19 4.09 -0.84 -8.28
C ASN A 19 3.18 0.26 -7.69
N ILE A 20 2.91 0.20 -6.39
CA ILE A 20 2.08 1.20 -5.71
C ILE A 20 2.90 2.46 -5.41
N SER A 21 2.34 3.61 -5.75
CA SER A 21 2.86 4.93 -5.36
C SER A 21 1.79 5.70 -4.58
N LEU A 22 2.18 6.26 -3.44
CA LEU A 22 1.31 6.94 -2.48
C LEU A 22 2.07 8.10 -1.87
N CYS A 23 1.40 9.22 -1.63
CA CYS A 23 1.92 10.32 -0.82
C CYS A 23 0.85 10.73 0.18
N VAL A 24 1.22 10.85 1.46
CA VAL A 24 0.37 11.35 2.54
C VAL A 24 1.07 12.52 3.21
N LYS A 25 0.45 13.69 3.17
CA LYS A 25 0.95 14.90 3.81
C LYS A 25 0.60 14.91 5.29
N GLU A 26 1.26 15.80 6.02
CA GLU A 26 0.95 16.01 7.43
C GLU A 26 -0.47 16.59 7.58
N GLY A 27 -1.24 16.05 8.52
CA GLY A 27 -2.64 16.42 8.74
C GLY A 27 -3.66 15.74 7.80
N GLU A 28 -3.22 14.92 6.84
CA GLU A 28 -4.13 14.16 5.98
C GLU A 28 -4.56 12.83 6.62
N ASN A 29 -5.85 12.50 6.47
CA ASN A 29 -6.39 11.19 6.81
C ASN A 29 -6.54 10.35 5.54
N LEU A 30 -5.77 9.28 5.44
CA LEU A 30 -5.86 8.32 4.33
C LEU A 30 -6.72 7.12 4.72
N CYS A 31 -7.69 6.77 3.87
CA CYS A 31 -8.46 5.52 3.99
C CYS A 31 -8.18 4.62 2.78
N ILE A 32 -7.89 3.35 3.03
CA ILE A 32 -7.66 2.34 1.98
C ILE A 32 -8.86 1.39 1.97
N ILE A 33 -9.62 1.38 0.88
CA ILE A 33 -10.82 0.55 0.70
C ILE A 33 -10.66 -0.43 -0.46
N GLY A 34 -11.39 -1.54 -0.41
CA GLY A 34 -11.41 -2.54 -1.48
C GLY A 34 -11.76 -3.94 -0.98
N PRO A 35 -11.96 -4.91 -1.89
CA PRO A 35 -12.34 -6.28 -1.55
C PRO A 35 -11.31 -7.00 -0.67
N ASN A 36 -11.73 -8.06 0.02
CA ASN A 36 -10.80 -8.90 0.78
C ASN A 36 -9.75 -9.51 -0.16
N GLY A 37 -8.49 -9.56 0.31
CA GLY A 37 -7.37 -10.08 -0.48
C GLY A 37 -6.74 -9.09 -1.47
N CYS A 38 -7.27 -7.88 -1.67
CA CYS A 38 -6.71 -6.92 -2.63
C CYS A 38 -5.40 -6.21 -2.18
N GLY A 39 -4.75 -6.70 -1.11
CA GLY A 39 -3.46 -6.16 -0.66
C GLY A 39 -3.49 -4.98 0.31
N LYS A 40 -4.66 -4.62 0.89
CA LYS A 40 -4.76 -3.50 1.86
C LYS A 40 -3.85 -3.68 3.08
N THR A 41 -3.92 -4.84 3.73
CA THR A 41 -3.05 -5.14 4.89
C THR A 41 -1.58 -5.23 4.47
N THR A 42 -1.30 -5.71 3.26
CA THR A 42 0.06 -5.71 2.69
C THR A 42 0.58 -4.29 2.44
N LEU A 43 -0.28 -3.34 2.08
CA LEU A 43 0.11 -1.94 1.88
C LEU A 43 0.40 -1.20 3.19
N ILE A 44 -0.20 -1.65 4.31
CA ILE A 44 -0.07 -1.01 5.63
C ILE A 44 1.10 -1.60 6.45
N LYS A 45 1.48 -2.86 6.19
CA LYS A 45 2.48 -3.60 6.96
C LYS A 45 3.86 -3.49 6.34
#